data_AF-A0A9E7SV93-F1
#
_entry.id   AF-A0A9E7SV93-F1
#
_cell.length_a   1.000
_cell.length_b   1.000
_cell.length_c   1.000
_cell.angle_alpha   90.00
_cell.angle_beta   90.00
_cell.angle_gamma   90.00
#
_symmetry.space_group_name_H-M   'P 1'
#
loop_
_entity.id
_entity.type
_entity.pdbx_description
1 polymer ?
#
loop_
_entity_poly.entity_id
_entity_poly.type
_entity_poly.pdbx_seq_one_letter_code
_entity_poly.pdbx_strand_id
1 'polypeptide(L)'
;MNPDEYCGRGDLPDRLAFVKPNRSKFWIHLSTCDEPQTAGELEGAVEWSTATIYRMIEDLEAIGLLERVVKLTDSGPRDAYETASPTERPVWERQAAEGVVR
;
A
#
# COMPACT_ATOMS: atom_id res chain seq x y z
N MET A 1 -5.07 -15.36 -0.71
CA MET A 1 -5.52 -15.08 -2.10
C MET A 1 -4.27 -14.79 -2.91
N ASN A 2 -4.03 -15.49 -4.02
CA ASN A 2 -2.85 -15.27 -4.86
C ASN A 2 -3.05 -13.99 -5.73
N PRO A 3 -2.03 -13.14 -5.94
CA PRO A 3 -2.08 -12.02 -6.88
C PRO A 3 -2.63 -12.34 -8.28
N ASP A 4 -2.48 -13.59 -8.75
CA ASP A 4 -2.99 -14.04 -10.05
C ASP A 4 -4.47 -14.46 -10.03
N GLU A 5 -5.07 -14.63 -8.85
CA GLU A 5 -6.50 -14.94 -8.66
C GLU A 5 -7.36 -13.67 -8.49
N TYR A 6 -6.73 -12.50 -8.47
CA TYR A 6 -7.41 -11.24 -8.20
C TYR A 6 -8.23 -10.77 -9.43
N CYS A 7 -9.56 -10.83 -9.32
CA CYS A 7 -10.51 -10.55 -10.41
C CYS A 7 -11.09 -9.13 -10.44
N GLY A 8 -10.57 -8.19 -9.64
CA GLY A 8 -10.87 -6.76 -9.80
C GLY A 8 -12.22 -6.27 -9.27
N ARG A 9 -12.94 -7.04 -8.43
CA ARG A 9 -14.23 -6.61 -7.88
C ARG A 9 -14.19 -6.52 -6.35
N GLY A 10 -14.40 -5.31 -5.82
CA GLY A 10 -14.80 -5.06 -4.42
C GLY A 10 -13.68 -4.94 -3.38
N ASP A 11 -12.56 -5.65 -3.55
CA ASP A 11 -11.56 -5.78 -2.46
C ASP A 11 -10.39 -4.78 -2.55
N LEU A 12 -10.35 -3.91 -3.56
CA LEU A 12 -9.30 -2.88 -3.67
C LEU A 12 -9.84 -1.50 -3.32
N PRO A 13 -8.99 -0.61 -2.76
CA PRO A 13 -9.28 0.80 -2.65
C PRO A 13 -9.79 1.39 -3.98
N ASP A 14 -10.83 2.22 -3.93
CA ASP A 14 -11.40 2.90 -5.12
C ASP A 14 -10.33 3.64 -5.94
N ARG A 15 -9.28 4.13 -5.26
CA ARG A 15 -8.14 4.80 -5.89
C ARG A 15 -7.35 3.88 -6.85
N LEU A 16 -7.48 2.56 -6.72
CA LEU A 16 -6.91 1.57 -7.65
C LEU A 16 -7.85 1.18 -8.79
N ALA A 17 -9.13 1.59 -8.80
CA ALA A 17 -10.09 1.19 -9.81
C ALA A 17 -9.69 1.62 -11.24
N PHE A 18 -8.85 2.66 -11.36
CA PHE A 18 -8.40 3.23 -12.64
C PHE A 18 -6.90 3.11 -12.89
N VAL A 19 -6.17 2.38 -12.04
CA VAL A 19 -4.72 2.23 -12.21
C VAL A 19 -4.37 0.99 -13.04
N LYS A 20 -3.17 0.99 -13.61
CA LYS A 20 -2.65 -0.16 -14.37
C LYS A 20 -2.55 -1.40 -13.45
N PRO A 21 -2.80 -2.62 -13.96
CA PRO A 21 -2.78 -3.86 -13.16
C PRO A 21 -1.53 -4.06 -12.31
N ASN A 22 -0.36 -3.62 -12.79
CA ASN A 22 0.89 -3.73 -12.04
C ASN A 22 0.86 -2.97 -10.71
N ARG A 23 0.20 -1.81 -10.65
CA ARG A 23 0.05 -1.05 -9.41
C ARG A 23 -0.85 -1.77 -8.42
N SER A 24 -1.93 -2.37 -8.91
CA SER A 24 -2.82 -3.20 -8.08
C SER A 24 -2.10 -4.43 -7.53
N LYS A 25 -1.31 -5.14 -8.36
CA LYS A 25 -0.51 -6.29 -7.91
C LYS A 25 0.50 -5.89 -6.82
N PHE A 26 1.18 -4.75 -7.00
CA PHE A 26 2.12 -4.23 -6.02
C PHE A 26 1.46 -3.90 -4.68
N TRP A 27 0.33 -3.19 -4.73
CA TRP A 27 -0.43 -2.85 -3.53
C TRP A 27 -0.97 -4.08 -2.81
N ILE A 28 -1.50 -5.07 -3.53
CA ILE A 28 -1.97 -6.33 -2.94
C ILE A 28 -0.84 -7.04 -2.23
N HIS A 29 0.34 -7.15 -2.85
CA HIS A 29 1.50 -7.77 -2.22
C HIS A 29 1.82 -7.10 -0.88
N LEU A 30 1.94 -5.77 -0.85
CA LEU A 30 2.18 -5.02 0.39
C LEU A 30 1.06 -5.18 1.41
N SER A 31 -0.21 -5.22 0.99
CA SER A 31 -1.36 -5.39 1.90
C SER A 31 -1.40 -6.76 2.59
N THR A 32 -0.67 -7.73 2.05
CA THR A 32 -0.54 -9.09 2.61
C THR A 32 0.72 -9.29 3.45
N CYS A 33 1.60 -8.29 3.51
CA CYS A 33 2.78 -8.32 4.37
C CYS A 33 2.40 -7.88 5.78
N ASP A 34 2.80 -8.67 6.79
CA ASP A 34 2.58 -8.32 8.20
C ASP A 34 3.52 -7.21 8.69
N GLU A 35 4.60 -6.93 7.94
CA GLU A 35 5.60 -5.92 8.28
C GLU A 35 5.92 -5.01 7.08
N PRO A 36 6.34 -3.76 7.31
CA PRO A 36 6.86 -2.88 6.28
C PRO A 36 7.98 -3.54 5.48
N GLN A 37 7.96 -3.34 4.15
CA GLN A 37 8.94 -3.90 3.23
C GLN A 37 9.85 -2.81 2.67
N THR A 38 11.15 -3.05 2.70
CA THR A 38 12.15 -2.20 2.02
C THR A 38 12.07 -2.40 0.51
N ALA A 39 12.58 -1.43 -0.26
CA ALA A 39 12.64 -1.54 -1.72
C ALA A 39 13.41 -2.79 -2.20
N GLY A 40 14.44 -3.21 -1.45
CA GLY A 40 15.23 -4.40 -1.77
C GLY A 40 14.48 -5.71 -1.50
N GLU A 41 13.73 -5.79 -0.40
CA GLU A 41 12.84 -6.93 -0.12
C GLU A 41 11.75 -7.03 -1.20
N LEU A 42 11.17 -5.90 -1.61
CA LEU A 42 10.16 -5.84 -2.67
C LEU A 42 10.69 -6.27 -4.03
N GLU A 43 11.90 -5.84 -4.42
CA GLU A 43 12.55 -6.28 -5.66
C GLU A 43 12.69 -7.81 -5.72
N GLY A 44 13.07 -8.45 -4.62
CA GLY A 44 13.15 -9.91 -4.52
C GLY A 44 11.79 -10.61 -4.53
N ALA A 45 10.74 -9.97 -3.98
CA ALA A 45 9.44 -10.59 -3.79
C ALA A 45 8.53 -10.54 -5.03
N VAL A 46 8.56 -9.43 -5.80
CA VAL A 46 7.72 -9.28 -7.01
C VAL A 46 8.47 -9.49 -8.32
N GLU A 47 9.78 -9.78 -8.26
CA GLU A 47 10.67 -10.03 -9.40
C GLU A 47 10.66 -8.91 -10.45
N TRP A 48 10.51 -7.65 -10.01
CA TRP A 48 10.57 -6.47 -10.87
C TRP A 48 11.86 -5.70 -10.65
N SER A 49 12.34 -5.01 -11.69
CA SER A 49 13.52 -4.15 -11.56
C SER A 49 13.34 -3.09 -10.49
N THR A 50 14.41 -2.73 -9.78
CA THR A 50 14.42 -1.65 -8.78
C THR A 50 13.74 -0.37 -9.29
N ALA A 51 13.98 0.02 -10.55
CA ALA A 51 13.37 1.22 -11.14
C ALA A 51 11.83 1.10 -11.26
N THR A 52 11.33 -0.10 -11.53
CA THR A 52 9.88 -0.35 -11.56
C THR A 52 9.30 -0.28 -10.15
N ILE A 53 9.99 -0.85 -9.15
CA ILE A 53 9.59 -0.78 -7.74
C ILE A 53 9.43 0.67 -7.28
N TYR A 54 10.46 1.51 -7.46
CA TYR A 54 10.39 2.92 -7.08
C TYR A 54 9.27 3.68 -7.80
N ARG A 55 9.05 3.41 -9.09
CA ARG A 55 7.91 4.01 -9.82
C ARG A 55 6.56 3.59 -9.21
N MET A 56 6.39 2.34 -8.78
CA MET A 56 5.15 1.90 -8.14
C MET A 56 4.98 2.52 -6.75
N ILE A 57 6.06 2.64 -5.99
CA ILE A 57 6.06 3.33 -4.69
C ILE A 57 5.61 4.79 -4.89
N GLU A 58 6.28 5.53 -5.77
CA GLU A 58 5.94 6.93 -6.05
C GLU A 58 4.49 7.09 -6.52
N ASP A 59 4.05 6.25 -7.46
CA ASP A 59 2.68 6.29 -8.00
C ASP A 59 1.63 6.05 -6.89
N LEU A 60 1.89 5.11 -5.97
CA LEU A 60 0.95 4.72 -4.92
C LEU A 60 1.01 5.64 -3.68
N GLU A 61 2.19 6.16 -3.33
CA GLU A 61 2.36 7.25 -2.35
C GLU A 61 1.61 8.50 -2.83
N ALA A 62 1.73 8.86 -4.11
CA ALA A 62 1.07 10.05 -4.68
C ALA A 62 -0.46 9.98 -4.60
N ILE A 63 -1.05 8.78 -4.61
CA ILE A 63 -2.48 8.58 -4.41
C ILE A 63 -2.84 8.15 -2.97
N GLY A 64 -1.89 8.26 -2.04
CA GLY A 64 -2.08 8.03 -0.61
C GLY A 64 -2.53 6.61 -0.27
N LEU A 65 -1.98 5.61 -0.97
CA LEU A 65 -2.23 4.18 -0.72
C LEU A 65 -1.04 3.47 -0.09
N LEU A 66 0.12 4.12 -0.06
CA LEU A 66 1.30 3.68 0.66
C LEU A 66 1.76 4.76 1.63
N GLU A 67 2.38 4.30 2.70
CA GLU A 67 3.08 5.13 3.66
C GLU A 67 4.53 4.66 3.77
N ARG A 68 5.42 5.62 3.99
CA ARG A 68 6.84 5.38 4.21
C ARG A 68 7.14 5.40 5.69
N VAL A 69 7.83 4.38 6.15
CA VAL A 69 8.29 4.22 7.53
C VAL A 69 9.78 3.88 7.55
N VAL A 70 10.39 3.99 8.72
CA VAL A 70 11.78 3.57 8.92
C VAL A 70 11.80 2.19 9.54
N LYS A 71 12.37 1.21 8.84
CA LYS A 71 12.62 -0.16 9.32
C LYS A 71 14.08 -0.30 9.75
N LEU A 72 14.31 -0.85 10.93
CA LEU A 72 15.65 -1.21 11.37
C LEU A 72 16.04 -2.56 10.75
N THR A 73 17.12 -2.58 9.96
CA THR A 73 17.68 -3.79 9.35
C THR A 73 19.05 -4.09 9.95
N ASP A 74 19.61 -5.26 9.65
CA ASP A 74 20.98 -5.62 10.06
C ASP A 74 22.05 -4.64 9.55
N SER A 75 21.75 -3.94 8.44
CA SER A 75 22.62 -2.92 7.86
C SER A 75 22.31 -1.49 8.34
N GLY A 76 21.43 -1.34 9.34
CA GLY A 76 20.99 -0.05 9.88
C GLY A 76 19.56 0.35 9.45
N PRO A 77 19.12 1.57 9.80
CA PRO A 77 17.80 2.08 9.44
C PRO A 77 17.67 2.25 7.92
N ARG A 78 16.51 1.86 7.38
CA ARG A 78 16.18 1.92 5.96
C ARG A 78 14.73 2.39 5.78
N ASP A 79 14.48 3.04 4.64
CA ASP A 79 13.12 3.31 4.19
C ASP A 79 12.42 1.99 3.88
N ALA A 80 11.23 1.82 4.46
CA ALA A 80 10.33 0.72 4.20
C ALA A 80 8.91 1.26 3.94
N TYR A 81 8.10 0.44 3.30
CA TYR A 81 6.81 0.83 2.77
C TYR A 81 5.75 -0.17 3.23
N GLU A 82 4.60 0.35 3.60
CA GLU A 82 3.42 -0.43 3.96
C GLU A 82 2.17 0.22 3.36
N THR A 83 1.07 -0.52 3.27
CA THR A 83 -0.19 0.06 2.82
C THR A 83 -0.71 1.05 3.85
N ALA A 84 -1.12 2.23 3.38
CA ALA A 84 -1.79 3.21 4.22
C ALA A 84 -3.01 2.55 4.88
N SER A 85 -3.13 2.62 6.21
CA SER A 85 -4.31 2.08 6.89
C SER A 85 -5.57 2.80 6.41
N PRO A 86 -6.69 2.10 6.19
CA PRO A 86 -7.96 2.72 5.79
C PRO A 86 -8.55 3.67 6.86
N THR A 87 -7.84 3.91 7.97
CA THR A 87 -8.21 4.85 9.03
C THR A 87 -7.97 6.30 8.63
N GLU A 88 -8.54 6.71 7.51
CA GLU A 88 -9.10 8.05 7.39
C GLU A 88 -10.44 7.91 6.68
N ARG A 89 -11.45 7.50 7.45
CA ARG A 89 -12.85 7.66 7.06
C ARG A 89 -13.02 9.04 6.43
N PRO A 90 -13.72 9.17 5.29
CA PRO A 90 -13.91 10.45 4.65
C PRO A 90 -14.52 11.43 5.66
N VAL A 91 -14.15 12.72 5.60
CA VAL A 91 -14.39 13.72 6.66
C VAL A 91 -15.86 13.77 7.13
N TRP A 92 -16.82 13.42 6.27
CA TRP A 92 -18.25 13.35 6.60
C TRP A 92 -18.64 12.16 7.52
N GLU A 93 -17.88 11.07 7.53
CA GLU A 93 -18.04 9.97 8.51
C GLU A 93 -17.35 10.28 9.85
N ARG A 94 -16.36 11.18 9.88
CA ARG A 94 -15.72 11.62 11.14
C ARG A 94 -16.68 12.41 12.01
N GLN A 95 -17.54 13.25 11.41
CA GLN A 95 -18.55 14.03 12.14
C GLN A 95 -19.66 13.17 12.75
N ALA A 96 -19.94 11.98 12.21
CA ALA A 96 -20.95 11.08 12.76
C ALA A 96 -20.48 10.39 14.06
N ALA A 97 -19.17 10.26 14.28
CA ALA A 97 -18.62 9.61 15.47
C ALA A 97 -18.43 10.57 16.66
N GLU A 98 -18.26 11.87 16.43
CA GLU A 98 -18.15 12.89 17.51
C GLU A 98 -19.51 13.47 17.94
N GLY A 99 -20.60 13.05 17.29
CA GLY A 99 -21.95 13.60 17.46
C GLY A 99 -22.93 12.79 18.33
N VAL A 100 -22.47 11.83 19.16
CA VAL A 100 -23.35 11.13 20.12
C VAL A 100 -22.79 11.24 21.53
N VAL A 101 -22.86 12.45 22.07
CA VAL A 101 -23.07 12.65 23.51
C VAL A 101 -24.31 13.53 23.65
N ARG A 102 -25.46 12.88 23.83
CA ARG A 102 -26.63 13.44 24.50
C ARG A 102 -27.16 12.41 25.46
#